data_AF-W4LMY9-F1
#
_entry.id   AF-W4LMY9-F1
#
_cell.length_a   1.000
_cell.length_b   1.000
_cell.length_c   1.000
_cell.angle_alpha   90.00
_cell.angle_beta   90.00
_cell.angle_gamma   90.00
#
_symmetry.space_group_name_H-M   'P 1'
#
loop_
_entity.id
_entity.type
_entity.pdbx_description
1 polymer ?
#
loop_
_entity_poly.entity_id
_entity_poly.type
_entity_poly.pdbx_seq_one_letter_code
_entity_poly.pdbx_strand_id
1 'polypeptide(L)'
;MKVRALTFLQLALYGLIGLTNATLSGAEPQQETHILYHESVSSLHFAPTSPTRQATGQHAIAGRLSFEAFGQKFDLRLESNDRLIADLPADQQARITKSHQLYKGDIDGMDGSWVRLTRTGDQWTGLMWDGVTLYAIEPREAIADALEQQTASPPDPASMVIYRLSDVHAHGSCALDPQAQPVHQQESLFQELKQLAPTLTAATSRLNVAVVEDQLYTQNQSNPEGRAATLFNAVDGIYQDQVGVEINVADIRLLQNNGNLTSSSPQGLLDQLSTFSNSSEIDNPGLVHLLTGRNLNGSTIGIAFLSSLCSERFGVGLSEIRNGGIALQTVLIAHELGHNFGAPHDNQGNSACASTPSGFIMNPVISSSFDTFSSCSVNRMQPEIASAGCLVDIPGDEEDEDDDNDEVLLSADFDSGRDGFNFEADNTPGNARFTRGRRTANGGVDGSGALEITLGGVDNTTVTRMEANWTTDFSGSGRVTLSLDANLIQSPHYERNEFSEIGVVIDGQLIVFARIRGNGNGGSSRSTGFRSYSRTLNLGNGNHTLSLNCFNNRKTFRNERTTCRFDNVRIEP
;
A
#
# COMPACT_ATOMS: atom_id res chain seq x y z
N MET A 1 62.91 -64.00 -24.25
CA MET A 1 62.12 -64.99 -23.46
C MET A 1 61.42 -64.22 -22.34
N LYS A 2 60.16 -63.83 -22.55
CA LYS A 2 58.91 -64.48 -22.06
C LYS A 2 58.61 -64.25 -20.56
N VAL A 3 57.89 -63.16 -20.29
CA VAL A 3 56.51 -63.07 -19.73
C VAL A 3 55.87 -64.34 -19.13
N ARG A 4 55.22 -64.20 -17.95
CA ARG A 4 53.88 -64.74 -17.54
C ARG A 4 53.55 -64.32 -16.09
N ALA A 5 52.54 -63.46 -15.82
CA ALA A 5 51.07 -63.67 -15.75
C ALA A 5 50.62 -64.23 -14.36
N LEU A 6 49.98 -63.41 -13.49
CA LEU A 6 48.54 -63.08 -13.35
C LEU A 6 47.72 -64.18 -12.63
N THR A 7 46.94 -63.82 -11.58
CA THR A 7 45.44 -63.78 -11.53
C THR A 7 44.86 -63.96 -10.08
N PHE A 8 44.23 -62.88 -9.55
CA PHE A 8 43.01 -62.72 -8.73
C PHE A 8 42.64 -63.60 -7.50
N LEU A 9 42.21 -62.97 -6.39
CA LEU A 9 40.80 -62.55 -6.15
C LEU A 9 40.67 -61.57 -4.95
N GLN A 10 39.93 -60.47 -5.17
CA GLN A 10 39.57 -59.38 -4.23
C GLN A 10 38.31 -59.69 -3.43
N LEU A 11 38.21 -59.18 -2.19
CA LEU A 11 37.12 -58.30 -1.76
C LEU A 11 37.38 -57.67 -0.38
N ALA A 12 36.96 -56.41 -0.26
CA ALA A 12 36.79 -55.56 0.94
C ALA A 12 38.05 -55.00 1.61
N LEU A 13 38.34 -53.71 1.38
CA LEU A 13 37.99 -52.61 2.30
C LEU A 13 38.63 -51.32 1.75
N TYR A 14 37.82 -50.39 1.24
CA TYR A 14 38.26 -49.04 0.90
C TYR A 14 37.47 -48.05 1.74
N GLY A 15 38.21 -47.18 2.41
CA GLY A 15 37.69 -45.99 3.06
C GLY A 15 38.76 -45.40 3.96
N LEU A 16 39.62 -44.54 3.42
CA LEU A 16 39.91 -43.22 3.99
C LEU A 16 40.95 -42.42 3.16
N ILE A 17 40.69 -41.12 3.08
CA ILE A 17 41.60 -40.00 2.78
C ILE A 17 41.77 -39.63 1.30
N GLY A 18 40.93 -38.69 0.87
CA GLY A 18 41.23 -37.72 -0.19
C GLY A 18 40.87 -36.33 0.33
N LEU A 19 41.88 -35.52 0.66
CA LEU A 19 41.79 -34.12 1.06
C LEU A 19 41.39 -33.26 -0.14
N THR A 20 40.30 -32.51 -0.03
CA THR A 20 40.10 -31.26 -0.79
C THR A 20 39.78 -30.14 0.20
N ASN A 21 40.58 -29.07 0.12
CA ASN A 21 40.39 -27.84 0.87
C ASN A 21 39.10 -27.16 0.41
N ALA A 22 38.02 -27.31 1.18
CA ALA A 22 36.90 -26.38 1.14
C ALA A 22 37.23 -25.23 2.10
N THR A 23 37.60 -24.09 1.54
CA THR A 23 37.53 -22.81 2.24
C THR A 23 36.08 -22.60 2.67
N LEU A 24 35.78 -22.74 3.95
CA LEU A 24 34.56 -22.20 4.55
C LEU A 24 34.64 -20.67 4.45
N SER A 25 34.21 -20.10 3.33
CA SER A 25 33.65 -18.75 3.36
C SER A 25 32.31 -18.88 4.06
N GLY A 26 32.21 -18.40 5.29
CA GLY A 26 30.91 -18.14 5.90
C GLY A 26 30.23 -17.06 5.07
N ALA A 27 29.44 -17.45 4.08
CA ALA A 27 28.44 -16.58 3.50
C ALA A 27 27.40 -16.36 4.61
N GLU A 28 27.11 -15.10 4.94
CA GLU A 28 25.93 -14.77 5.73
C GLU A 28 24.71 -15.41 5.06
N PRO A 29 23.76 -15.99 5.82
CA PRO A 29 22.57 -16.58 5.24
C PRO A 29 21.86 -15.50 4.42
N GLN A 30 21.64 -15.79 3.13
CA GLN A 30 20.87 -14.91 2.25
C GLN A 30 19.49 -14.69 2.88
N GLN A 31 19.02 -13.44 2.93
CA GLN A 31 17.63 -13.15 3.26
C GLN A 31 16.75 -13.68 2.11
N GLU A 32 16.33 -14.93 2.25
CA GLU A 32 15.45 -15.57 1.27
C GLU A 32 14.02 -15.07 1.47
N THR A 33 13.40 -14.60 0.38
CA THR A 33 11.99 -14.27 0.36
C THR A 33 11.22 -15.41 -0.26
N HIS A 34 10.16 -15.86 0.42
CA HIS A 34 9.31 -16.97 -0.01
C HIS A 34 7.86 -16.51 -0.14
N ILE A 35 7.21 -16.80 -1.25
CA ILE A 35 5.78 -16.58 -1.48
C ILE A 35 5.09 -17.91 -1.19
N LEU A 36 4.48 -17.97 0.00
CA LEU A 36 3.91 -19.18 0.60
C LEU A 36 2.64 -19.63 -0.12
N TYR A 37 1.85 -18.67 -0.62
CA TYR A 37 0.61 -18.91 -1.34
C TYR A 37 0.43 -17.95 -2.51
N HIS A 38 0.07 -18.51 -3.66
CA HIS A 38 -0.21 -17.77 -4.89
C HIS A 38 -1.22 -18.56 -5.73
N GLU A 39 -1.90 -17.87 -6.65
CA GLU A 39 -2.76 -18.50 -7.66
C GLU A 39 -2.26 -18.13 -9.06
N SER A 40 -2.34 -19.06 -10.01
CA SER A 40 -2.07 -18.75 -11.41
C SER A 40 -3.30 -18.07 -12.02
N VAL A 41 -3.08 -16.99 -12.76
CA VAL A 41 -4.16 -16.25 -13.44
C VAL A 41 -4.27 -16.78 -14.87
N SER A 42 -5.27 -17.62 -15.12
CA SER A 42 -5.40 -18.38 -16.38
C SER A 42 -6.12 -17.63 -17.51
N SER A 43 -6.75 -16.49 -17.23
CA SER A 43 -7.52 -15.71 -18.23
C SER A 43 -7.60 -14.22 -17.89
N LEU A 44 -6.50 -13.49 -18.11
CA LEU A 44 -6.51 -12.02 -18.08
C LEU A 44 -7.11 -11.48 -19.38
N HIS A 45 -8.28 -10.86 -19.29
CA HIS A 45 -8.94 -10.24 -20.43
C HIS A 45 -8.89 -8.72 -20.31
N PHE A 46 -8.07 -8.08 -21.16
CA PHE A 46 -8.05 -6.63 -21.30
C PHE A 46 -8.94 -6.19 -22.46
N ALA A 47 -10.00 -5.46 -22.14
CA ALA A 47 -10.91 -4.85 -23.11
C ALA A 47 -10.62 -3.34 -23.18
N PRO A 48 -9.90 -2.85 -24.20
CA PRO A 48 -9.63 -1.42 -24.35
C PRO A 48 -10.91 -0.65 -24.68
N THR A 49 -11.04 0.56 -24.14
CA THR A 49 -12.15 1.45 -24.47
C THR A 49 -11.87 2.13 -25.82
N SER A 50 -12.86 2.18 -26.71
CA SER A 50 -12.72 2.93 -27.96
C SER A 50 -12.65 4.44 -27.67
N PRO A 51 -11.75 5.20 -28.31
CA PRO A 51 -11.68 6.65 -28.12
C PRO A 51 -12.94 7.30 -28.69
N THR A 52 -13.95 7.49 -27.84
CA THR A 52 -15.04 8.42 -28.12
C THR A 52 -14.57 9.79 -27.66
N ARG A 53 -14.77 10.83 -28.49
CA ARG A 53 -14.47 12.23 -28.15
C ARG A 53 -15.15 12.58 -26.82
N GLN A 54 -14.41 12.53 -25.72
CA GLN A 54 -14.86 13.08 -24.44
C GLN A 54 -14.45 14.55 -24.35
N ALA A 55 -15.26 15.31 -23.62
CA ALA A 55 -15.01 16.71 -23.33
C ALA A 55 -13.69 16.85 -22.55
N THR A 56 -12.97 17.94 -22.79
CA THR A 56 -11.76 18.33 -22.07
C THR A 56 -12.02 18.28 -20.56
N GLY A 57 -11.22 17.51 -19.80
CA GLY A 57 -11.25 17.50 -18.33
C GLY A 57 -11.77 16.23 -17.64
N GLN A 58 -12.13 15.15 -18.36
CA GLN A 58 -12.41 13.84 -17.72
C GLN A 58 -11.29 12.85 -17.99
N HIS A 59 -10.76 12.20 -16.93
CA HIS A 59 -9.80 11.11 -17.05
C HIS A 59 -10.40 9.95 -17.87
N ALA A 60 -9.92 9.77 -19.10
CA ALA A 60 -10.49 8.80 -20.02
C ALA A 60 -10.10 7.37 -19.62
N ILE A 61 -11.09 6.53 -19.31
CA ILE A 61 -10.90 5.10 -19.07
C ILE A 61 -10.24 4.47 -20.30
N ALA A 62 -9.02 3.97 -20.14
CA ALA A 62 -8.24 3.31 -21.19
C ALA A 62 -8.73 1.89 -21.49
N GLY A 63 -9.26 1.19 -20.48
CA GLY A 63 -9.85 -0.13 -20.67
C GLY A 63 -10.30 -0.80 -19.37
N ARG A 64 -10.78 -2.02 -19.50
CA ARG A 64 -11.13 -2.90 -18.37
C ARG A 64 -10.29 -4.17 -18.38
N LEU A 65 -9.76 -4.56 -17.23
CA LEU A 65 -9.03 -5.81 -17.05
C LEU A 65 -9.82 -6.74 -16.14
N SER A 66 -10.21 -7.91 -16.64
CA SER A 66 -11.01 -8.89 -15.87
C SER A 66 -10.28 -10.21 -15.72
N PHE A 67 -10.30 -10.78 -14.52
CA PHE A 67 -9.78 -12.12 -14.22
C PHE A 67 -10.40 -12.69 -12.93
N GLU A 68 -10.19 -13.98 -12.67
CA GLU A 68 -10.60 -14.63 -11.43
C GLU A 68 -9.38 -15.12 -10.65
N ALA A 69 -9.38 -14.90 -9.35
CA ALA A 69 -8.38 -15.40 -8.41
C ALA A 69 -8.94 -15.38 -7.00
N PHE A 70 -8.43 -16.21 -6.10
CA PHE A 70 -8.88 -16.38 -4.71
C PHE A 70 -10.37 -16.71 -4.56
N GLY A 71 -11.02 -17.23 -5.60
CA GLY A 71 -12.47 -17.45 -5.65
C GLY A 71 -13.29 -16.17 -5.81
N GLN A 72 -12.65 -15.06 -6.21
CA GLN A 72 -13.29 -13.78 -6.52
C GLN A 72 -12.99 -13.36 -7.96
N LYS A 73 -13.95 -12.65 -8.55
CA LYS A 73 -13.76 -11.97 -9.83
C LYS A 73 -13.23 -10.56 -9.57
N PHE A 74 -12.14 -10.21 -10.24
CA PHE A 74 -11.59 -8.87 -10.29
C PHE A 74 -11.99 -8.24 -11.63
N ASP A 75 -12.68 -7.11 -11.58
CA ASP A 75 -12.99 -6.27 -12.73
C ASP A 75 -12.35 -4.91 -12.48
N LEU A 76 -11.23 -4.63 -13.14
CA LEU A 76 -10.47 -3.40 -12.94
C LEU A 76 -10.88 -2.36 -13.98
N ARG A 77 -11.12 -1.12 -13.55
CA ARG A 77 -11.22 0.05 -14.43
C ARG A 77 -9.84 0.68 -14.52
N LEU A 78 -9.29 0.80 -15.71
CA LEU A 78 -7.92 1.26 -15.92
C LEU A 78 -7.89 2.54 -16.76
N GLU A 79 -7.03 3.46 -16.37
CA GLU A 79 -6.68 4.72 -17.02
C GLU A 79 -5.17 4.74 -17.26
N SER A 80 -4.72 5.51 -18.25
CA SER A 80 -3.27 5.74 -18.42
C SER A 80 -2.71 6.50 -17.21
N ASN A 81 -1.54 6.08 -16.73
CA ASN A 81 -0.76 6.82 -15.73
C ASN A 81 0.53 7.43 -16.31
N ASP A 82 0.48 7.89 -17.56
CA ASP A 82 1.62 8.57 -18.22
C ASP A 82 2.10 9.80 -17.44
N ARG A 83 1.25 10.37 -16.55
CA ARG A 83 1.62 11.49 -15.67
C ARG A 83 2.85 11.19 -14.81
N LEU A 84 3.07 9.93 -14.43
CA LEU A 84 4.16 9.51 -13.56
C LEU A 84 5.53 9.81 -14.15
N ILE A 85 5.64 9.82 -15.48
CA ILE A 85 6.89 9.98 -16.21
C ILE A 85 6.88 11.18 -17.15
N ALA A 86 5.90 12.08 -16.99
CA ALA A 86 5.67 13.18 -17.91
C ALA A 86 6.84 14.18 -17.97
N ASP A 87 7.55 14.32 -16.85
CA ASP A 87 8.68 15.25 -16.71
C ASP A 87 10.04 14.62 -17.06
N LEU A 88 10.10 13.32 -17.36
CA LEU A 88 11.33 12.68 -17.82
C LEU A 88 11.82 13.29 -19.14
N PRO A 89 13.13 13.25 -19.43
CA PRO A 89 13.64 13.52 -20.77
C PRO A 89 12.94 12.67 -21.84
N ALA A 90 12.61 13.27 -22.99
CA ALA A 90 11.81 12.62 -24.03
C ALA A 90 12.40 11.29 -24.54
N ASP A 91 13.73 11.16 -24.51
CA ASP A 91 14.43 9.92 -24.87
C ASP A 91 14.27 8.83 -23.79
N GLN A 92 14.24 9.19 -22.51
CA GLN A 92 13.92 8.28 -21.40
C GLN A 92 12.47 7.82 -21.49
N GLN A 93 11.52 8.76 -21.68
CA GLN A 93 10.11 8.44 -21.89
C GLN A 93 9.93 7.45 -23.05
N ALA A 94 10.60 7.68 -24.18
CA ALA A 94 10.53 6.81 -25.34
C ALA A 94 11.09 5.39 -25.06
N ARG A 95 12.15 5.26 -24.26
CA ARG A 95 12.71 3.95 -23.88
C ARG A 95 11.78 3.16 -22.96
N ILE A 96 11.09 3.84 -22.05
CA ILE A 96 10.09 3.23 -21.16
C ILE A 96 8.85 2.82 -21.96
N THR A 97 8.21 3.79 -22.63
CA THR A 97 6.92 3.61 -23.34
C THR A 97 7.00 2.70 -24.56
N LYS A 98 8.21 2.42 -25.06
CA LYS A 98 8.44 1.41 -26.10
C LYS A 98 7.94 0.02 -25.69
N SER A 99 8.00 -0.33 -24.40
CA SER A 99 7.58 -1.65 -23.92
C SER A 99 6.67 -1.61 -22.69
N HIS A 100 6.62 -0.52 -21.93
CA HIS A 100 5.83 -0.40 -20.70
C HIS A 100 4.68 0.58 -20.91
N GLN A 101 3.47 0.15 -20.57
CA GLN A 101 2.29 1.02 -20.51
C GLN A 101 1.85 1.08 -19.06
N LEU A 102 1.90 2.27 -18.47
CA LEU A 102 1.59 2.51 -17.07
C LEU A 102 0.09 2.76 -16.92
N TYR A 103 -0.56 2.04 -16.02
CA TYR A 103 -1.97 2.20 -15.72
C TYR A 103 -2.18 2.48 -14.24
N LYS A 104 -3.17 3.34 -13.98
CA LYS A 104 -3.80 3.55 -12.67
C LYS A 104 -5.29 3.21 -12.77
N GLY A 105 -5.97 3.12 -11.64
CA GLY A 105 -7.43 2.97 -11.62
C GLY A 105 -7.93 2.36 -10.33
N ASP A 106 -9.01 1.61 -10.42
CA ASP A 106 -9.73 1.04 -9.27
C ASP A 106 -10.37 -0.32 -9.61
N ILE A 107 -10.84 -1.00 -8.56
CA ILE A 107 -11.59 -2.25 -8.67
C ILE A 107 -13.09 -1.89 -8.70
N ASP A 108 -13.78 -2.31 -9.75
CA ASP A 108 -15.21 -2.02 -9.97
C ASP A 108 -16.06 -2.51 -8.80
N GLY A 109 -16.88 -1.61 -8.27
CA GLY A 109 -17.73 -1.87 -7.09
C GLY A 109 -16.99 -1.97 -5.76
N MET A 110 -15.73 -1.53 -5.68
CA MET A 110 -14.98 -1.37 -4.42
C MET A 110 -14.47 0.06 -4.27
N ASP A 111 -15.26 0.88 -3.60
CA ASP A 111 -14.88 2.24 -3.20
C ASP A 111 -13.63 2.24 -2.31
N GLY A 112 -12.72 3.20 -2.54
CA GLY A 112 -11.44 3.26 -1.83
C GLY A 112 -10.41 2.20 -2.26
N SER A 113 -10.75 1.38 -3.26
CA SER A 113 -9.76 0.55 -3.93
C SER A 113 -8.92 1.37 -4.90
N TRP A 114 -7.70 0.91 -5.14
CA TRP A 114 -6.85 1.48 -6.17
C TRP A 114 -6.02 0.39 -6.86
N VAL A 115 -5.64 0.69 -8.09
CA VAL A 115 -4.88 -0.20 -8.98
C VAL A 115 -3.70 0.57 -9.55
N ARG A 116 -2.54 -0.08 -9.59
CA ARG A 116 -1.31 0.41 -10.23
C ARG A 116 -0.65 -0.74 -10.97
N LEU A 117 -0.92 -0.83 -12.27
CA LEU A 117 -0.42 -1.92 -13.12
C LEU A 117 0.40 -1.39 -14.28
N THR A 118 1.46 -2.10 -14.62
CA THR A 118 2.24 -1.88 -15.84
C THR A 118 2.05 -3.05 -16.77
N ARG A 119 1.68 -2.77 -18.03
CA ARG A 119 1.62 -3.78 -19.08
C ARG A 119 2.92 -3.80 -19.87
N THR A 120 3.53 -4.98 -20.01
CA THR A 120 4.71 -5.23 -20.85
C THR A 120 4.40 -6.35 -21.84
N GLY A 121 4.12 -6.00 -23.10
CA GLY A 121 3.57 -6.96 -24.05
C GLY A 121 2.19 -7.46 -23.59
N ASP A 122 2.07 -8.76 -23.31
CA ASP A 122 0.85 -9.37 -22.76
C ASP A 122 0.92 -9.66 -21.26
N GLN A 123 2.03 -9.30 -20.62
CA GLN A 123 2.26 -9.48 -19.19
C GLN A 123 1.85 -8.23 -18.40
N TRP A 124 1.48 -8.43 -17.13
CA TRP A 124 1.03 -7.38 -16.22
C TRP A 124 1.80 -7.45 -14.90
N THR A 125 2.41 -6.35 -14.49
CA THR A 125 3.17 -6.28 -13.24
C THR A 125 2.66 -5.11 -12.43
N GLY A 126 2.29 -5.31 -11.16
CA GLY A 126 1.81 -4.21 -10.33
C GLY A 126 1.03 -4.64 -9.11
N LEU A 127 0.39 -3.65 -8.48
CA LEU A 127 -0.36 -3.80 -7.24
C LEU A 127 -1.83 -3.43 -7.41
N MET A 128 -2.65 -4.05 -6.57
CA MET A 128 -4.07 -3.75 -6.41
C MET A 128 -4.40 -3.74 -4.91
N TRP A 129 -5.07 -2.70 -4.45
CA TRP A 129 -5.55 -2.57 -3.09
C TRP A 129 -7.08 -2.63 -3.08
N ASP A 130 -7.66 -3.55 -2.31
CA ASP A 130 -9.13 -3.71 -2.21
C ASP A 130 -9.77 -2.97 -1.02
N GLY A 131 -9.00 -2.13 -0.31
CA GLY A 131 -9.41 -1.52 0.96
C GLY A 131 -8.89 -2.26 2.20
N VAL A 132 -8.39 -3.50 2.04
CA VAL A 132 -7.99 -4.39 3.15
C VAL A 132 -6.72 -5.17 2.83
N THR A 133 -6.50 -5.50 1.57
CA THR A 133 -5.44 -6.40 1.14
C THR A 133 -4.77 -5.89 -0.10
N LEU A 134 -3.45 -5.86 0.00
CA LEU A 134 -2.57 -5.57 -1.11
C LEU A 134 -2.27 -6.86 -1.87
N TYR A 135 -2.75 -6.93 -3.10
CA TYR A 135 -2.44 -7.99 -4.05
C TYR A 135 -1.34 -7.53 -4.98
N ALA A 136 -0.45 -8.44 -5.34
CA ALA A 136 0.48 -8.26 -6.44
C ALA A 136 0.15 -9.24 -7.56
N ILE A 137 0.24 -8.74 -8.79
CA ILE A 137 0.19 -9.54 -10.01
C ILE A 137 1.50 -9.36 -10.76
N GLU A 138 2.16 -10.46 -11.11
CA GLU A 138 3.46 -10.45 -11.79
C GLU A 138 3.63 -11.69 -12.68
N PRO A 139 4.54 -11.67 -13.66
CA PRO A 139 4.90 -12.87 -14.41
C PRO A 139 5.52 -13.93 -13.50
N ARG A 140 5.12 -15.19 -13.67
CA ARG A 140 5.67 -16.31 -12.89
C ARG A 140 7.20 -16.39 -12.98
N GLU A 141 7.73 -16.19 -14.18
CA GLU A 141 9.18 -16.22 -14.44
C GLU A 141 9.93 -15.15 -13.62
N ALA A 142 9.35 -13.96 -13.45
CA ALA A 142 9.99 -12.86 -12.74
C ALA A 142 10.16 -13.10 -11.24
N ILE A 143 9.38 -14.00 -10.66
CA ILE A 143 9.40 -14.32 -9.23
C ILE A 143 9.66 -15.81 -8.95
N ALA A 144 10.15 -16.56 -9.94
CA ALA A 144 10.28 -18.01 -9.86
C ALA A 144 11.10 -18.48 -8.64
N ASP A 145 12.19 -17.76 -8.32
CA ASP A 145 13.07 -18.07 -7.19
C ASP A 145 12.41 -17.82 -5.83
N ALA A 146 11.34 -17.03 -5.78
CA ALA A 146 10.58 -16.74 -4.57
C ALA A 146 9.37 -17.67 -4.38
N LEU A 147 8.99 -18.52 -5.35
CA LEU A 147 7.79 -19.35 -5.22
C LEU A 147 8.08 -20.67 -4.50
N GLU A 148 7.48 -20.87 -3.32
CA GLU A 148 7.67 -22.09 -2.51
C GLU A 148 6.89 -23.30 -3.09
N GLN A 149 5.71 -23.07 -3.67
CA GLN A 149 4.89 -24.12 -4.27
C GLN A 149 5.32 -24.46 -5.71
N GLN A 150 6.34 -25.31 -5.84
CA GLN A 150 6.66 -25.96 -7.12
C GLN A 150 5.66 -27.10 -7.39
N THR A 151 4.69 -26.87 -8.28
CA THR A 151 3.79 -27.95 -8.72
C THR A 151 4.57 -29.01 -9.50
N ALA A 152 4.17 -30.29 -9.37
CA ALA A 152 4.81 -31.43 -10.04
C ALA A 152 4.80 -31.37 -11.59
N SER A 153 4.00 -30.46 -12.16
CA SER A 153 4.13 -29.98 -13.53
C SER A 153 4.22 -28.46 -13.46
N PRO A 154 5.33 -27.82 -13.88
CA PRO A 154 5.44 -26.38 -13.87
C PRO A 154 4.33 -25.79 -14.76
N PRO A 155 3.57 -24.78 -14.29
CA PRO A 155 2.70 -24.01 -15.15
C PRO A 155 3.54 -23.35 -16.24
N ASP A 156 2.89 -22.92 -17.34
CA ASP A 156 3.54 -22.14 -18.40
C ASP A 156 4.41 -21.02 -17.79
N PRO A 157 5.71 -20.90 -18.10
CA PRO A 157 6.57 -19.80 -17.63
C PRO A 157 6.00 -18.42 -17.95
N ALA A 158 5.26 -18.30 -19.04
CA ALA A 158 4.57 -17.06 -19.44
C ALA A 158 3.30 -16.77 -18.62
N SER A 159 2.90 -17.67 -17.72
CA SER A 159 1.73 -17.49 -16.88
C SER A 159 1.90 -16.33 -15.90
N MET A 160 0.79 -15.65 -15.65
CA MET A 160 0.69 -14.63 -14.63
C MET A 160 0.37 -15.29 -13.28
N VAL A 161 0.94 -14.74 -12.21
CA VAL A 161 0.65 -15.17 -10.83
C VAL A 161 0.14 -13.98 -10.04
N ILE A 162 -0.80 -14.26 -9.15
CA ILE A 162 -1.31 -13.30 -8.19
C ILE A 162 -1.12 -13.85 -6.77
N TYR A 163 -0.65 -13.00 -5.87
CA TYR A 163 -0.42 -13.32 -4.47
C TYR A 163 -0.78 -12.11 -3.61
N ARG A 164 -1.04 -12.34 -2.32
CA ARG A 164 -1.24 -11.25 -1.35
C ARG A 164 0.11 -10.92 -0.73
N LEU A 165 0.34 -9.66 -0.37
CA LEU A 165 1.51 -9.32 0.44
C LEU A 165 1.55 -10.22 1.68
N SER A 166 0.39 -10.49 2.32
CA SER A 166 0.22 -11.39 3.49
C SER A 166 0.71 -12.82 3.32
N ASP A 167 0.89 -13.27 2.08
CA ASP A 167 1.39 -14.60 1.76
C ASP A 167 2.90 -14.62 1.48
N VAL A 168 3.57 -13.48 1.60
CA VAL A 168 5.03 -13.39 1.48
C VAL A 168 5.66 -13.72 2.84
N HIS A 169 6.86 -14.27 2.85
CA HIS A 169 7.69 -14.46 4.01
C HIS A 169 9.05 -13.88 3.67
N ALA A 170 9.35 -12.72 4.23
CA ALA A 170 10.62 -12.03 4.06
C ALA A 170 11.07 -11.49 5.41
N HIS A 171 12.38 -11.41 5.60
CA HIS A 171 12.99 -10.76 6.76
C HIS A 171 14.04 -9.78 6.27
N GLY A 172 13.84 -8.49 6.53
CA GLY A 172 14.82 -7.45 6.31
C GLY A 172 14.54 -6.26 7.22
N SER A 173 15.57 -5.73 7.87
CA SER A 173 15.42 -4.53 8.70
C SER A 173 15.62 -3.27 7.86
N CYS A 174 15.02 -2.17 8.28
CA CYS A 174 15.29 -0.84 7.75
C CYS A 174 16.10 -0.04 8.78
N ALA A 175 16.95 0.84 8.28
CA ALA A 175 17.73 1.75 9.10
C ALA A 175 17.29 3.19 8.84
N LEU A 176 17.52 4.03 9.84
CA LEU A 176 17.11 5.42 9.87
C LEU A 176 18.34 6.25 10.27
N ASP A 177 18.63 7.32 9.52
CA ASP A 177 19.63 8.31 9.90
C ASP A 177 18.98 9.66 10.30
N PRO A 178 19.07 10.09 11.58
CA PRO A 178 18.57 11.39 12.03
C PRO A 178 19.51 12.57 11.78
N GLN A 179 20.64 12.40 11.06
CA GLN A 179 21.63 13.47 10.82
C GLN A 179 21.09 14.63 9.97
N ALA A 180 19.98 14.46 9.25
CA ALA A 180 19.21 15.57 8.74
C ALA A 180 18.66 16.36 9.94
N GLN A 181 19.34 17.45 10.31
CA GLN A 181 18.83 18.37 11.32
C GLN A 181 17.45 18.84 10.86
N PRO A 182 16.35 18.61 11.61
CA PRO A 182 15.05 19.11 11.22
C PRO A 182 15.15 20.63 11.08
N VAL A 183 14.80 21.16 9.91
CA VAL A 183 14.82 22.60 9.64
C VAL A 183 13.76 23.35 10.48
N HIS A 184 12.94 22.63 11.26
CA HIS A 184 11.90 23.24 12.09
C HIS A 184 12.11 22.98 13.60
N GLN A 185 12.82 23.89 14.27
CA GLN A 185 12.56 24.19 15.68
C GLN A 185 11.22 24.93 15.78
N GLN A 186 10.10 24.21 15.82
CA GLN A 186 8.84 24.84 16.22
C GLN A 186 7.84 23.83 16.80
N GLU A 187 8.21 23.20 17.92
CA GLU A 187 7.29 22.40 18.75
C GLU A 187 6.00 23.16 19.15
N SER A 188 5.99 24.49 19.08
CA SER A 188 4.83 25.32 19.41
C SER A 188 3.78 25.43 18.30
N LEU A 189 4.11 25.14 17.03
CA LEU A 189 3.15 25.19 15.92
C LEU A 189 2.32 23.89 15.80
N PHE A 190 2.81 22.79 16.39
CA PHE A 190 2.18 21.47 16.38
C PHE A 190 0.85 21.38 17.15
N GLN A 191 0.57 22.33 18.05
CA GLN A 191 -0.70 22.38 18.78
C GLN A 191 -1.82 23.05 17.96
N GLU A 192 -1.48 24.01 17.09
CA GLU A 192 -2.46 24.67 16.21
C GLU A 192 -2.72 23.86 14.93
N LEU A 193 -1.71 23.16 14.37
CA LEU A 193 -1.86 22.34 13.16
C LEU A 193 -2.64 21.03 13.36
N LYS A 194 -2.86 20.58 14.60
CA LYS A 194 -3.75 19.43 14.89
C LYS A 194 -5.20 19.66 14.46
N GLN A 195 -5.61 20.92 14.31
CA GLN A 195 -6.96 21.28 13.85
C GLN A 195 -7.05 21.41 12.31
N LEU A 196 -5.95 21.20 11.59
CA LEU A 196 -5.84 21.41 10.14
C LEU A 196 -5.34 20.16 9.39
N ALA A 197 -5.23 19.01 10.05
CA ALA A 197 -4.91 17.77 9.35
C ALA A 197 -6.02 17.51 8.31
N PRO A 198 -5.73 17.58 7.00
CA PRO A 198 -6.76 17.32 6.02
C PRO A 198 -7.22 15.88 6.18
N THR A 199 -8.52 15.69 6.32
CA THR A 199 -9.18 14.48 5.83
C THR A 199 -8.62 14.20 4.44
N LEU A 200 -7.98 13.03 4.23
CA LEU A 200 -7.33 12.68 2.96
C LEU A 200 -8.37 12.74 1.81
N THR A 201 -8.43 13.91 1.16
CA THR A 201 -9.04 14.14 -0.15
C THR A 201 -8.05 13.70 -1.23
N ALA A 202 -8.42 13.87 -2.51
CA ALA A 202 -7.50 13.62 -3.62
C ALA A 202 -6.14 14.30 -3.37
N ALA A 203 -5.06 13.66 -3.82
CA ALA A 203 -3.71 14.18 -3.59
C ALA A 203 -3.62 15.66 -3.98
N THR A 204 -3.22 16.50 -3.02
CA THR A 204 -3.24 17.96 -3.16
C THR A 204 -1.90 18.50 -3.66
N SER A 205 -0.85 17.70 -3.53
CA SER A 205 0.50 18.05 -3.93
C SER A 205 1.22 16.86 -4.55
N ARG A 206 2.30 17.15 -5.28
CA ARG A 206 3.12 16.19 -6.00
C ARG A 206 4.58 16.35 -5.62
N LEU A 207 5.24 15.24 -5.32
CA LEU A 207 6.69 15.18 -5.17
C LEU A 207 7.34 14.70 -6.46
N ASN A 208 8.28 15.48 -6.97
CA ASN A 208 9.19 15.04 -8.02
C ASN A 208 10.36 14.27 -7.40
N VAL A 209 10.63 13.08 -7.91
CA VAL A 209 11.70 12.19 -7.46
C VAL A 209 12.64 11.90 -8.63
N ALA A 210 13.95 11.95 -8.38
CA ALA A 210 14.94 11.41 -9.29
C ALA A 210 15.38 10.02 -8.82
N VAL A 211 15.44 9.07 -9.75
CA VAL A 211 15.78 7.68 -9.46
C VAL A 211 17.20 7.39 -9.96
N VAL A 212 18.06 6.88 -9.09
CA VAL A 212 19.40 6.44 -9.45
C VAL A 212 19.42 4.92 -9.50
N GLU A 213 20.05 4.38 -10.53
CA GLU A 213 20.12 2.94 -10.76
C GLU A 213 21.58 2.50 -10.81
N ASP A 214 22.00 1.67 -9.86
CA ASP A 214 23.38 1.18 -9.84
C ASP A 214 23.64 0.09 -10.88
N GLN A 215 24.92 -0.19 -11.13
CA GLN A 215 25.32 -1.12 -12.18
C GLN A 215 24.76 -2.53 -11.95
N LEU A 216 24.65 -2.97 -10.69
CA LEU A 216 24.17 -4.32 -10.41
C LEU A 216 22.66 -4.41 -10.57
N TYR A 217 21.92 -3.37 -10.19
CA TYR A 217 20.50 -3.26 -10.52
C TYR A 217 20.28 -3.32 -12.03
N THR A 218 20.98 -2.46 -12.79
CA THR A 218 20.79 -2.37 -14.25
C THR A 218 21.12 -3.69 -14.98
N GLN A 219 22.15 -4.42 -14.54
CA GLN A 219 22.53 -5.71 -15.14
C GLN A 219 21.51 -6.82 -14.92
N ASN A 220 20.71 -6.73 -13.85
CA ASN A 220 19.70 -7.74 -13.50
C ASN A 220 18.34 -7.47 -14.17
N GLN A 221 18.21 -6.38 -14.95
CA GLN A 221 16.95 -5.99 -15.58
C GLN A 221 17.08 -5.94 -17.10
N SER A 222 16.04 -6.39 -17.81
CA SER A 222 15.98 -6.27 -19.28
C SER A 222 15.73 -4.83 -19.75
N ASN A 223 14.95 -4.08 -18.97
CA ASN A 223 14.71 -2.65 -19.15
C ASN A 223 14.65 -1.99 -17.76
N PRO A 224 15.79 -1.50 -17.23
CA PRO A 224 15.87 -1.03 -15.85
C PRO A 224 15.02 0.24 -15.61
N GLU A 225 15.01 1.19 -16.54
CA GLU A 225 14.14 2.39 -16.51
C GLU A 225 12.66 2.00 -16.42
N GLY A 226 12.23 1.02 -17.22
CA GLY A 226 10.86 0.51 -17.19
C GLY A 226 10.51 -0.22 -15.89
N ARG A 227 11.47 -0.94 -15.28
CA ARG A 227 11.29 -1.55 -13.97
C ARG A 227 11.18 -0.49 -12.87
N ALA A 228 12.01 0.55 -12.90
CA ALA A 228 11.90 1.68 -11.97
C ALA A 228 10.55 2.37 -12.09
N ALA A 229 10.11 2.70 -13.32
CA ALA A 229 8.79 3.28 -13.55
C ALA A 229 7.66 2.37 -13.03
N THR A 230 7.79 1.05 -13.16
CA THR A 230 6.82 0.08 -12.62
C THR A 230 6.77 0.07 -11.09
N LEU A 231 7.92 0.13 -10.41
CA LEU A 231 8.00 0.23 -8.95
C LEU A 231 7.41 1.55 -8.46
N PHE A 232 7.81 2.67 -9.07
CA PHE A 232 7.32 3.99 -8.69
C PHE A 232 5.83 4.19 -9.02
N ASN A 233 5.30 3.50 -10.04
CA ASN A 233 3.85 3.47 -10.30
C ASN A 233 3.09 2.86 -9.12
N ALA A 234 3.64 1.79 -8.53
CA ALA A 234 3.06 1.15 -7.35
C ALA A 234 3.22 2.00 -6.08
N VAL A 235 4.39 2.65 -5.89
CA VAL A 235 4.64 3.58 -4.77
C VAL A 235 3.70 4.78 -4.82
N ASP A 236 3.49 5.35 -6.02
CA ASP A 236 2.53 6.45 -6.24
C ASP A 236 1.12 6.08 -5.76
N GLY A 237 0.67 4.84 -5.95
CA GLY A 237 -0.62 4.37 -5.42
C GLY A 237 -0.72 4.43 -3.90
N ILE A 238 0.34 4.01 -3.20
CA ILE A 238 0.39 4.05 -1.73
C ILE A 238 0.39 5.50 -1.22
N TYR A 239 1.25 6.36 -1.79
CA TYR A 239 1.36 7.76 -1.35
C TYR A 239 0.11 8.58 -1.68
N GLN A 240 -0.49 8.37 -2.84
CA GLN A 240 -1.74 9.03 -3.21
C GLN A 240 -2.89 8.61 -2.28
N ASP A 241 -3.02 7.32 -1.96
CA ASP A 241 -4.10 6.80 -1.11
C ASP A 241 -3.93 7.15 0.37
N GLN A 242 -2.70 7.08 0.90
CA GLN A 242 -2.48 7.07 2.34
C GLN A 242 -1.80 8.33 2.88
N VAL A 243 -1.17 9.13 2.02
CA VAL A 243 -0.39 10.32 2.42
C VAL A 243 -0.96 11.60 1.80
N GLY A 244 -1.68 11.50 0.68
CA GLY A 244 -2.27 12.64 -0.04
C GLY A 244 -1.27 13.33 -0.97
N VAL A 245 -0.22 12.62 -1.41
CA VAL A 245 0.83 13.16 -2.28
C VAL A 245 0.99 12.27 -3.51
N GLU A 246 1.00 12.86 -4.71
CA GLU A 246 1.39 12.13 -5.93
C GLU A 246 2.90 12.00 -6.02
N ILE A 247 3.37 10.88 -6.53
CA ILE A 247 4.78 10.71 -6.88
C ILE A 247 4.93 10.89 -8.38
N ASN A 248 5.93 11.65 -8.79
CA ASN A 248 6.32 11.83 -10.19
C ASN A 248 7.82 11.56 -10.34
N VAL A 249 8.18 10.78 -11.34
CA VAL A 249 9.57 10.45 -11.67
C VAL A 249 10.06 11.49 -12.67
N ALA A 250 10.84 12.44 -12.17
CA ALA A 250 11.34 13.58 -12.96
C ALA A 250 12.67 13.28 -13.64
N ASP A 251 13.41 12.27 -13.18
CA ASP A 251 14.67 11.85 -13.78
C ASP A 251 15.01 10.40 -13.44
N ILE A 252 15.64 9.66 -14.36
CA ILE A 252 16.24 8.35 -14.10
C ILE A 252 17.71 8.36 -14.56
N ARG A 253 18.63 8.16 -13.61
CA ARG A 253 20.08 8.14 -13.83
C ARG A 253 20.63 6.72 -13.79
N LEU A 254 20.91 6.19 -14.98
CA LEU A 254 21.56 4.90 -15.18
C LEU A 254 23.06 5.03 -15.03
N LEU A 255 23.62 4.46 -13.96
CA LEU A 255 25.05 4.50 -13.71
C LEU A 255 25.77 3.48 -14.61
N GLN A 256 26.50 3.98 -15.61
CA GLN A 256 27.33 3.15 -16.51
C GLN A 256 28.40 2.37 -15.73
N ASN A 257 28.95 3.01 -14.70
CA ASN A 257 29.73 2.42 -13.64
C ASN A 257 29.29 3.08 -12.33
N ASN A 258 29.40 2.38 -11.20
CA ASN A 258 28.91 2.87 -9.91
C ASN A 258 29.56 4.20 -9.44
N GLY A 259 30.56 4.74 -10.15
CA GLY A 259 31.27 5.94 -9.75
C GLY A 259 31.79 5.83 -8.31
N ASN A 260 31.37 6.77 -7.46
CA ASN A 260 31.70 6.77 -6.04
C ASN A 260 30.75 5.94 -5.17
N LEU A 261 29.61 5.46 -5.69
CA LEU A 261 28.58 4.69 -4.96
C LEU A 261 28.97 3.22 -4.80
N THR A 262 30.07 2.96 -4.08
CA THR A 262 30.73 1.64 -4.02
C THR A 262 30.60 0.91 -2.69
N SER A 263 30.12 1.56 -1.63
CA SER A 263 30.01 0.97 -0.30
C SER A 263 28.96 -0.14 -0.21
N SER A 264 29.27 -1.26 0.44
CA SER A 264 28.26 -2.26 0.84
C SER A 264 27.70 -2.01 2.25
N SER A 265 28.25 -1.06 3.03
CA SER A 265 27.61 -0.60 4.26
C SER A 265 26.42 0.29 3.91
N PRO A 266 25.21 0.05 4.47
CA PRO A 266 24.03 0.89 4.22
C PRO A 266 24.31 2.37 4.44
N GLN A 267 24.82 2.74 5.62
CA GLN A 267 25.18 4.12 5.95
C GLN A 267 26.24 4.68 4.99
N GLY A 268 27.31 3.92 4.75
CA GLY A 268 28.37 4.37 3.85
C GLY A 268 27.87 4.60 2.41
N LEU A 269 26.87 3.85 1.96
CA LEU A 269 26.26 4.03 0.64
C LEU A 269 25.31 5.23 0.62
N LEU A 270 24.54 5.45 1.70
CA LEU A 270 23.71 6.64 1.87
C LEU A 270 24.55 7.92 1.86
N ASP A 271 25.69 7.94 2.57
CA ASP A 271 26.62 9.09 2.58
C ASP A 271 27.21 9.37 1.18
N GLN A 272 27.52 8.32 0.43
CA GLN A 272 27.98 8.43 -0.95
C GLN A 272 26.88 8.97 -1.87
N LEU A 273 25.63 8.50 -1.71
CA LEU A 273 24.47 8.97 -2.46
C LEU A 273 24.15 10.43 -2.12
N SER A 274 24.25 10.83 -0.85
CA SER A 274 24.12 12.21 -0.40
C SER A 274 25.13 13.13 -1.08
N THR A 275 26.37 12.68 -1.23
CA THR A 275 27.42 13.42 -1.95
C THR A 275 27.13 13.51 -3.44
N PHE A 276 26.64 12.42 -4.05
CA PHE A 276 26.25 12.37 -5.46
C PHE A 276 25.05 13.28 -5.76
N SER A 277 24.02 13.26 -4.90
CA SER A 277 22.81 14.09 -5.03
C SER A 277 23.11 15.59 -4.93
N ASN A 278 24.11 15.97 -4.14
CA ASN A 278 24.59 17.35 -4.03
C ASN A 278 25.65 17.71 -5.10
N SER A 279 25.82 16.89 -6.15
CA SER A 279 26.76 17.15 -7.23
C SER A 279 26.04 17.64 -8.50
N SER A 280 26.79 18.06 -9.51
CA SER A 280 26.22 18.41 -10.82
C SER A 280 25.92 17.20 -11.71
N GLU A 281 26.05 15.97 -11.20
CA GLU A 281 25.80 14.74 -11.97
C GLU A 281 24.32 14.37 -12.06
N ILE A 282 23.48 14.95 -11.19
CA ILE A 282 22.04 14.76 -11.15
C ILE A 282 21.36 16.07 -10.79
N ASP A 283 20.22 16.33 -11.42
CA ASP A 283 19.34 17.43 -11.02
C ASP A 283 18.44 16.89 -9.91
N ASN A 284 18.71 17.24 -8.64
CA ASN A 284 17.88 16.80 -7.51
C ASN A 284 16.56 17.60 -7.49
N PRO A 285 15.40 16.96 -7.77
CA PRO A 285 14.12 17.65 -7.84
C PRO A 285 13.46 17.87 -6.47
N GLY A 286 14.14 17.48 -5.40
CA GLY A 286 13.65 17.53 -4.02
C GLY A 286 13.90 16.21 -3.29
N LEU A 287 13.97 15.10 -4.03
CA LEU A 287 14.34 13.78 -3.52
C LEU A 287 15.08 12.94 -4.56
N VAL A 288 16.14 12.25 -4.16
CA VAL A 288 16.87 11.27 -4.97
C VAL A 288 16.82 9.89 -4.31
N HIS A 289 16.28 8.89 -5.00
CA HIS A 289 16.19 7.53 -4.48
C HIS A 289 17.06 6.55 -5.27
N LEU A 290 17.91 5.78 -4.59
CA LEU A 290 18.75 4.76 -5.23
C LEU A 290 18.08 3.39 -5.20
N LEU A 291 17.90 2.79 -6.38
CA LEU A 291 17.59 1.37 -6.53
C LEU A 291 18.91 0.62 -6.72
N THR A 292 19.29 -0.22 -5.74
CA THR A 292 20.56 -0.96 -5.78
C THR A 292 20.33 -2.46 -5.89
N GLY A 293 21.06 -3.12 -6.79
CA GLY A 293 21.09 -4.58 -6.89
C GLY A 293 22.08 -5.24 -5.92
N ARG A 294 22.68 -4.45 -5.02
CA ARG A 294 23.76 -4.87 -4.10
C ARG A 294 23.21 -5.53 -2.85
N ASN A 295 23.88 -6.59 -2.39
CA ASN A 295 23.66 -7.15 -1.05
C ASN A 295 24.31 -6.21 -0.03
N LEU A 296 23.51 -5.46 0.71
CA LEU A 296 24.00 -4.60 1.78
C LEU A 296 24.50 -5.45 2.96
N ASN A 297 25.45 -4.92 3.72
CA ASN A 297 26.02 -5.61 4.87
C ASN A 297 25.00 -5.68 6.02
N GLY A 298 24.89 -6.84 6.66
CA GLY A 298 23.98 -7.06 7.77
C GLY A 298 22.54 -7.31 7.31
N SER A 299 21.56 -6.96 8.15
CA SER A 299 20.15 -7.20 7.86
C SER A 299 19.43 -6.01 7.22
N THR A 300 20.11 -4.88 7.06
CA THR A 300 19.53 -3.63 6.57
C THR A 300 19.38 -3.66 5.05
N ILE A 301 18.14 -3.60 4.56
CA ILE A 301 17.80 -3.65 3.13
C ILE A 301 17.33 -2.30 2.57
N GLY A 302 17.21 -1.30 3.42
CA GLY A 302 16.92 0.08 3.05
C GLY A 302 17.38 1.05 4.13
N ILE A 303 17.71 2.26 3.71
CA ILE A 303 18.06 3.35 4.61
C ILE A 303 17.77 4.71 3.95
N ALA A 304 17.29 5.66 4.75
CA ALA A 304 17.04 7.03 4.34
C ALA A 304 17.29 8.02 5.49
N PHE A 305 17.46 9.29 5.13
CA PHE A 305 17.45 10.39 6.11
C PHE A 305 16.02 10.74 6.52
N LEU A 306 15.84 11.14 7.78
CA LEU A 306 14.55 11.55 8.33
C LEU A 306 14.24 13.03 8.07
N SER A 307 13.01 13.37 7.68
CA SER A 307 12.54 14.78 7.55
C SER A 307 13.50 15.60 6.68
N SER A 308 13.67 15.13 5.44
CA SER A 308 14.74 15.59 4.56
C SER A 308 14.23 15.96 3.17
N LEU A 309 12.93 16.14 2.99
CA LEU A 309 12.38 16.57 1.72
C LEU A 309 13.03 17.91 1.31
N CYS A 310 13.22 18.07 0.01
CA CYS A 310 13.78 19.27 -0.60
C CYS A 310 15.24 19.58 -0.25
N SER A 311 15.90 18.75 0.56
CA SER A 311 17.32 18.91 0.84
C SER A 311 18.16 18.41 -0.33
N GLU A 312 18.96 19.30 -0.94
CA GLU A 312 19.91 18.94 -2.01
C GLU A 312 20.88 17.83 -1.59
N ARG A 313 21.23 17.78 -0.29
CA ARG A 313 22.20 16.84 0.25
C ARG A 313 21.57 15.66 0.98
N PHE A 314 20.54 15.91 1.78
CA PHE A 314 19.97 14.88 2.67
C PHE A 314 18.65 14.33 2.15
N GLY A 315 18.06 14.89 1.09
CA GLY A 315 16.87 14.37 0.43
C GLY A 315 17.19 13.12 -0.38
N VAL A 316 17.69 12.09 0.30
CA VAL A 316 18.11 10.83 -0.31
C VAL A 316 17.67 9.63 0.51
N GLY A 317 17.41 8.53 -0.20
CA GLY A 317 17.11 7.21 0.33
C GLY A 317 17.61 6.12 -0.62
N LEU A 318 17.73 4.89 -0.12
CA LEU A 318 18.09 3.75 -0.97
C LEU A 318 17.37 2.48 -0.56
N SER A 319 17.06 1.64 -1.55
CA SER A 319 16.42 0.34 -1.37
C SER A 319 17.17 -0.76 -2.12
N GLU A 320 17.41 -1.88 -1.44
CA GLU A 320 17.96 -3.10 -2.03
C GLU A 320 16.88 -3.84 -2.85
N ILE A 321 17.07 -3.90 -4.17
CA ILE A 321 16.13 -4.51 -5.13
C ILE A 321 16.75 -5.78 -5.72
N ARG A 322 16.64 -6.89 -4.99
CA ARG A 322 17.26 -8.17 -5.40
C ARG A 322 16.29 -9.34 -5.47
N ASN A 323 15.39 -9.49 -4.49
CA ASN A 323 14.42 -10.58 -4.41
C ASN A 323 13.09 -10.07 -3.80
N GLY A 324 12.03 -10.89 -3.82
CA GLY A 324 10.82 -10.68 -3.03
C GLY A 324 9.58 -10.12 -3.72
N GLY A 325 9.60 -10.05 -5.06
CA GLY A 325 8.46 -9.60 -5.86
C GLY A 325 8.15 -8.10 -5.71
N ILE A 326 7.29 -7.57 -6.57
CA ILE A 326 6.95 -6.14 -6.58
C ILE A 326 6.30 -5.67 -5.28
N ALA A 327 5.53 -6.52 -4.59
CA ALA A 327 4.86 -6.13 -3.35
C ALA A 327 5.84 -5.70 -2.26
N LEU A 328 6.82 -6.55 -1.98
CA LEU A 328 7.83 -6.28 -0.94
C LEU A 328 8.72 -5.10 -1.33
N GLN A 329 9.14 -5.04 -2.60
CA GLN A 329 10.00 -3.97 -3.11
C GLN A 329 9.31 -2.61 -3.08
N THR A 330 8.01 -2.56 -3.39
CA THR A 330 7.21 -1.33 -3.30
C THR A 330 7.08 -0.86 -1.86
N VAL A 331 6.76 -1.77 -0.93
CA VAL A 331 6.64 -1.42 0.51
C VAL A 331 7.98 -0.94 1.07
N LEU A 332 9.10 -1.56 0.67
CA LEU A 332 10.43 -1.10 1.03
C LEU A 332 10.71 0.32 0.53
N ILE A 333 10.47 0.60 -0.75
CA ILE A 333 10.66 1.96 -1.29
C ILE A 333 9.74 2.95 -0.57
N ALA A 334 8.48 2.57 -0.33
CA ALA A 334 7.53 3.42 0.38
C ALA A 334 7.97 3.72 1.83
N HIS A 335 8.55 2.74 2.52
CA HIS A 335 9.14 2.91 3.86
C HIS A 335 10.27 3.93 3.87
N GLU A 336 11.23 3.79 2.94
CA GLU A 336 12.38 4.68 2.89
C GLU A 336 11.99 6.11 2.51
N LEU A 337 11.06 6.28 1.56
CA LEU A 337 10.45 7.59 1.31
C LEU A 337 9.74 8.10 2.57
N GLY A 338 9.11 7.22 3.37
CA GLY A 338 8.39 7.60 4.58
C GLY A 338 9.30 8.28 5.60
N HIS A 339 10.54 7.81 5.72
CA HIS A 339 11.58 8.52 6.48
C HIS A 339 11.87 9.90 5.91
N ASN A 340 12.10 10.04 4.59
CA ASN A 340 12.34 11.36 4.01
C ASN A 340 11.17 12.32 4.26
N PHE A 341 9.94 11.81 4.21
CA PHE A 341 8.71 12.55 4.55
C PHE A 341 8.54 12.81 6.05
N GLY A 342 9.40 12.28 6.93
CA GLY A 342 9.41 12.62 8.36
C GLY A 342 8.80 11.57 9.29
N ALA A 343 8.37 10.42 8.79
CA ALA A 343 7.91 9.32 9.63
C ALA A 343 9.09 8.59 10.29
N PRO A 344 9.17 8.53 11.64
CA PRO A 344 10.09 7.62 12.31
C PRO A 344 9.51 6.20 12.34
N HIS A 345 10.28 5.23 12.82
CA HIS A 345 9.80 3.86 12.92
C HIS A 345 8.58 3.70 13.85
N ASP A 346 7.60 2.91 13.43
CA ASP A 346 6.54 2.41 14.31
C ASP A 346 7.06 1.26 15.20
N ASN A 347 6.47 1.06 16.38
CA ASN A 347 6.77 -0.09 17.25
C ASN A 347 8.27 -0.24 17.62
N GLN A 348 9.03 0.86 17.62
CA GLN A 348 10.44 0.88 17.99
C GLN A 348 10.67 1.72 19.25
N GLY A 349 11.41 1.17 20.22
CA GLY A 349 11.76 1.91 21.43
C GLY A 349 12.52 3.21 21.12
N ASN A 350 12.19 4.28 21.83
CA ASN A 350 12.70 5.65 21.63
C ASN A 350 12.28 6.32 20.30
N SER A 351 11.40 5.69 19.51
CA SER A 351 10.74 6.37 18.40
C SER A 351 9.61 7.26 18.89
N ALA A 352 9.34 8.34 18.15
CA ALA A 352 8.16 9.19 18.37
C ALA A 352 6.82 8.47 18.06
N CYS A 353 6.89 7.27 17.44
CA CYS A 353 5.79 6.35 17.18
C CYS A 353 5.97 4.99 17.90
N ALA A 354 6.68 4.97 19.04
CA ALA A 354 6.95 3.75 19.80
C ALA A 354 5.68 3.03 20.30
N SER A 355 4.57 3.76 20.51
CA SER A 355 3.30 3.19 20.96
C SER A 355 2.45 2.59 19.83
N THR A 356 2.82 2.82 18.56
CA THR A 356 2.13 2.21 17.44
C THR A 356 2.36 0.69 17.48
N PRO A 357 1.30 -0.14 17.37
CA PRO A 357 1.45 -1.58 17.22
C PRO A 357 2.28 -1.96 15.98
N SER A 358 2.86 -3.16 15.99
CA SER A 358 3.39 -3.75 14.76
C SER A 358 2.26 -3.95 13.73
N GLY A 359 2.54 -3.81 12.44
CA GLY A 359 1.50 -3.95 11.41
C GLY A 359 1.56 -2.94 10.27
N PHE A 360 2.46 -1.95 10.32
CA PHE A 360 2.46 -0.81 9.43
C PHE A 360 3.78 -0.68 8.66
N ILE A 361 3.75 0.01 7.51
CA ILE A 361 4.88 0.19 6.60
C ILE A 361 6.12 0.64 7.36
N MET A 362 6.01 1.58 8.32
CA MET A 362 7.14 2.13 9.07
C MET A 362 7.66 1.23 10.20
N ASN A 363 7.25 -0.03 10.29
CA ASN A 363 7.90 -0.96 11.22
C ASN A 363 9.40 -1.13 10.86
N PRO A 364 10.33 -1.20 11.83
CA PRO A 364 11.77 -1.31 11.55
C PRO A 364 12.18 -2.61 10.86
N VAL A 365 11.27 -3.58 10.76
CA VAL A 365 11.47 -4.80 9.97
C VAL A 365 10.35 -4.86 8.95
N ILE A 366 10.68 -4.93 7.67
CA ILE A 366 9.68 -5.12 6.62
C ILE A 366 9.10 -6.52 6.77
N SER A 367 7.78 -6.59 6.83
CA SER A 367 7.03 -7.84 6.88
C SER A 367 5.92 -7.82 5.84
N SER A 368 5.54 -9.03 5.47
CA SER A 368 4.48 -9.35 4.54
C SER A 368 3.06 -8.89 4.92
N SER A 369 2.85 -8.07 5.94
CA SER A 369 1.49 -7.60 6.27
C SER A 369 1.45 -6.11 6.56
N PHE A 370 2.50 -5.39 6.14
CA PHE A 370 2.70 -3.98 6.42
C PHE A 370 2.42 -3.18 5.15
N ASP A 371 1.16 -3.14 4.73
CA ASP A 371 0.68 -2.50 3.50
C ASP A 371 0.07 -1.10 3.72
N THR A 372 0.07 -0.64 4.97
CA THR A 372 -0.47 0.66 5.36
C THR A 372 0.48 1.46 6.26
N PHE A 373 0.54 2.78 6.07
CA PHE A 373 1.12 3.69 7.05
C PHE A 373 0.21 3.77 8.27
N SER A 374 0.79 3.86 9.47
CA SER A 374 0.01 4.13 10.68
C SER A 374 -0.44 5.58 10.74
N SER A 375 -1.49 5.86 11.50
CA SER A 375 -1.91 7.23 11.81
C SER A 375 -0.76 8.05 12.43
N CYS A 376 0.10 7.43 13.25
CA CYS A 376 1.29 8.11 13.77
C CYS A 376 2.26 8.49 12.66
N SER A 377 2.56 7.57 11.73
CA SER A 377 3.44 7.86 10.59
C SER A 377 2.89 9.00 9.74
N VAL A 378 1.62 8.93 9.32
CA VAL A 378 1.00 9.99 8.51
C VAL A 378 1.01 11.33 9.24
N ASN A 379 0.65 11.36 10.52
CA ASN A 379 0.70 12.59 11.34
C ASN A 379 2.12 13.17 11.48
N ARG A 380 3.15 12.33 11.42
CA ARG A 380 4.55 12.78 11.41
C ARG A 380 4.99 13.30 10.05
N MET A 381 4.37 12.83 8.97
CA MET A 381 4.68 13.30 7.62
C MET A 381 4.06 14.66 7.29
N GLN A 382 2.85 14.94 7.79
CA GLN A 382 2.11 16.17 7.44
C GLN A 382 2.90 17.48 7.66
N PRO A 383 3.63 17.68 8.77
CA PRO A 383 4.42 18.90 8.96
C PRO A 383 5.56 19.06 7.95
N GLU A 384 6.22 17.96 7.58
CA GLU A 384 7.27 17.97 6.57
C GLU A 384 6.69 18.34 5.21
N ILE A 385 5.58 17.69 4.81
CA ILE A 385 4.83 17.97 3.56
C ILE A 385 4.43 19.45 3.51
N ALA A 386 3.82 19.98 4.58
CA ALA A 386 3.37 21.37 4.63
C ALA A 386 4.51 22.40 4.50
N SER A 387 5.74 22.02 4.88
CA SER A 387 6.92 22.88 4.81
C SER A 387 7.77 22.68 3.54
N ALA A 388 7.49 21.63 2.76
CA ALA A 388 8.32 21.19 1.65
C ALA A 388 8.16 22.10 0.42
N GLY A 389 9.10 23.03 0.23
CA GLY A 389 9.08 23.98 -0.89
C GLY A 389 9.35 23.38 -2.29
N CYS A 390 9.65 22.08 -2.38
CA CYS A 390 9.84 21.34 -3.63
C CYS A 390 8.60 20.56 -4.08
N LEU A 391 7.56 20.48 -3.24
CA LEU A 391 6.27 19.93 -3.65
C LEU A 391 5.59 20.90 -4.62
N VAL A 392 4.94 20.33 -5.63
CA VAL A 392 4.17 21.08 -6.62
C VAL A 392 2.69 20.90 -6.32
N ASP A 393 1.95 21.98 -6.17
CA ASP A 393 0.49 21.91 -6.02
C ASP A 393 -0.10 21.26 -7.26
N ILE A 394 -0.94 20.25 -7.04
CA ILE A 394 -1.73 19.68 -8.12
C ILE A 394 -2.93 20.63 -8.25
N PRO A 395 -3.13 21.28 -9.41
CA PRO A 395 -4.38 21.99 -9.64
C PRO A 395 -5.48 20.97 -9.38
N GLY A 396 -6.30 21.23 -8.37
CA GLY A 396 -7.56 20.51 -8.28
C GLY A 396 -8.26 20.65 -9.63
N ASP A 397 -9.10 19.68 -9.98
CA ASP A 397 -10.28 20.12 -10.70
C ASP A 397 -10.83 21.26 -9.82
N GLU A 398 -10.83 22.49 -10.35
CA GLU A 398 -11.48 23.63 -9.71
C GLU A 398 -12.96 23.22 -9.56
N GLU A 399 -13.27 22.42 -8.55
CA GLU A 399 -14.57 22.45 -7.91
C GLU A 399 -14.59 23.84 -7.31
N ASP A 400 -15.41 24.69 -7.95
CA ASP A 400 -15.58 26.10 -7.68
C ASP A 400 -15.32 26.41 -6.19
N GLU A 401 -14.43 27.38 -5.92
CA GLU A 401 -14.34 28.06 -4.62
C GLU A 401 -15.69 28.73 -4.35
N ASP A 402 -16.70 27.94 -3.99
CA ASP A 402 -17.97 28.41 -3.48
C ASP A 402 -17.75 28.68 -1.99
N ASP A 403 -17.33 29.92 -1.71
CA ASP A 403 -17.55 30.73 -0.50
C ASP A 403 -17.51 29.93 0.81
N ASP A 404 -16.37 30.05 1.50
CA ASP A 404 -16.11 29.65 2.89
C ASP A 404 -17.21 30.12 3.83
N ASN A 405 -18.29 29.36 3.82
CA ASN A 405 -19.35 29.39 4.79
C ASN A 405 -18.98 28.29 5.79
N ASP A 406 -18.55 28.68 7.00
CA ASP A 406 -18.25 27.80 8.15
C ASP A 406 -19.50 26.97 8.63
N GLU A 407 -20.48 26.77 7.75
CA GLU A 407 -21.73 26.09 8.04
C GLU A 407 -21.49 24.57 8.13
N VAL A 408 -21.31 24.08 9.34
CA VAL A 408 -21.27 22.65 9.60
C VAL A 408 -22.70 22.12 9.75
N LEU A 409 -23.15 21.31 8.79
CA LEU A 409 -24.49 20.71 8.77
C LEU A 409 -24.63 19.57 9.78
N LEU A 410 -23.54 18.83 10.02
CA LEU A 410 -23.46 17.76 11.01
C LEU A 410 -22.01 17.62 11.50
N SER A 411 -21.80 17.44 12.80
CA SER A 411 -20.51 17.05 13.38
C SER A 411 -20.70 16.17 14.61
N ALA A 412 -19.95 15.07 14.67
CA ALA A 412 -20.00 14.10 15.75
C ALA A 412 -18.65 13.39 15.94
N ASP A 413 -18.02 13.60 17.08
CA ASP A 413 -16.74 12.99 17.50
C ASP A 413 -16.93 11.74 18.39
N PHE A 414 -18.13 11.53 18.93
CA PHE A 414 -18.45 10.45 19.86
C PHE A 414 -17.58 10.38 21.11
N ASP A 415 -16.84 11.42 21.48
CA ASP A 415 -15.86 11.44 22.58
C ASP A 415 -16.53 11.50 23.96
N SER A 416 -17.69 12.14 24.03
CA SER A 416 -18.45 12.28 25.26
C SER A 416 -19.82 11.61 25.21
N GLY A 417 -20.30 11.26 24.02
CA GLY A 417 -21.67 10.83 23.80
C GLY A 417 -21.88 10.08 22.49
N ARG A 418 -23.13 10.08 22.03
CA ARG A 418 -23.54 9.51 20.74
C ARG A 418 -23.90 10.59 19.73
N ASP A 419 -23.84 11.86 20.13
CA ASP A 419 -24.06 13.04 19.28
C ASP A 419 -25.33 12.97 18.43
N GLY A 420 -26.43 12.58 19.06
CA GLY A 420 -27.74 12.49 18.42
C GLY A 420 -28.02 11.17 17.69
N PHE A 421 -27.02 10.32 17.47
CA PHE A 421 -27.22 9.05 16.77
C PHE A 421 -27.96 8.00 17.62
N ASN A 422 -28.95 7.37 17.00
CA ASN A 422 -29.76 6.30 17.58
C ASN A 422 -29.43 4.96 16.93
N PHE A 423 -29.30 3.91 17.75
CA PHE A 423 -28.99 2.58 17.23
C PHE A 423 -30.24 1.90 16.70
N GLU A 424 -30.15 1.39 15.47
CA GLU A 424 -31.19 0.64 14.79
C GLU A 424 -30.67 -0.77 14.48
N ALA A 425 -31.26 -1.76 15.16
CA ALA A 425 -30.98 -3.17 14.92
C ALA A 425 -31.58 -3.64 13.58
N ASP A 426 -31.08 -4.78 13.08
CA ASP A 426 -31.64 -5.42 11.88
C ASP A 426 -33.13 -5.72 12.06
N ASN A 427 -33.95 -5.20 11.14
CA ASN A 427 -35.40 -5.40 11.14
C ASN A 427 -35.84 -6.71 10.46
N THR A 428 -34.90 -7.46 9.85
CA THR A 428 -35.17 -8.76 9.26
C THR A 428 -35.56 -9.77 10.34
N PRO A 429 -36.65 -10.54 10.17
CA PRO A 429 -37.13 -11.47 11.20
C PRO A 429 -36.05 -12.45 11.68
N GLY A 430 -35.72 -12.38 12.97
CA GLY A 430 -34.71 -13.25 13.60
C GLY A 430 -33.27 -12.71 13.57
N ASN A 431 -32.98 -11.65 12.80
CA ASN A 431 -31.64 -11.09 12.70
C ASN A 431 -31.31 -10.14 13.86
N ALA A 432 -32.30 -9.43 14.43
CA ALA A 432 -32.09 -8.43 15.49
C ALA A 432 -31.19 -8.92 16.64
N ARG A 433 -31.33 -10.20 17.04
CA ARG A 433 -30.53 -10.81 18.13
C ARG A 433 -29.04 -10.95 17.81
N PHE A 434 -28.66 -10.86 16.53
CA PHE A 434 -27.28 -10.91 16.05
C PHE A 434 -26.69 -9.52 15.84
N THR A 435 -27.42 -8.47 16.17
CA THR A 435 -26.96 -7.10 16.04
C THR A 435 -26.83 -6.44 17.40
N ARG A 436 -25.78 -5.65 17.60
CA ARG A 436 -25.57 -4.90 18.84
C ARG A 436 -24.86 -3.59 18.54
N GLY A 437 -25.45 -2.48 18.97
CA GLY A 437 -24.83 -1.17 18.98
C GLY A 437 -24.33 -0.78 20.36
N ARG A 438 -23.15 -0.18 20.45
CA ARG A 438 -22.71 0.53 21.65
C ARG A 438 -21.82 1.72 21.31
N ARG A 439 -21.76 2.70 22.21
CA ARG A 439 -20.70 3.70 22.22
C ARG A 439 -19.52 3.18 23.04
N THR A 440 -18.32 3.30 22.53
CA THR A 440 -17.07 2.94 23.20
C THR A 440 -16.29 4.19 23.56
N ALA A 441 -15.61 4.19 24.72
CA ALA A 441 -14.91 5.38 25.20
C ALA A 441 -13.51 5.57 24.64
N ASN A 442 -12.83 4.46 24.32
CA ASN A 442 -11.46 4.44 23.82
C ASN A 442 -11.37 3.50 22.60
N GLY A 443 -12.36 3.58 21.72
CA GLY A 443 -12.51 2.68 20.58
C GLY A 443 -12.29 3.33 19.22
N GLY A 444 -12.18 4.66 19.18
CA GLY A 444 -11.95 5.50 18.01
C GLY A 444 -10.48 5.72 17.69
N VAL A 445 -10.22 6.70 16.83
CA VAL A 445 -8.89 7.12 16.38
C VAL A 445 -8.05 7.58 17.57
N ASP A 446 -6.80 7.12 17.65
CA ASP A 446 -5.87 7.46 18.75
C ASP A 446 -6.42 7.23 20.18
N GLY A 447 -7.43 6.37 20.32
CA GLY A 447 -8.05 6.06 21.62
C GLY A 447 -9.18 7.00 22.04
N SER A 448 -9.77 7.75 21.10
CA SER A 448 -11.00 8.55 21.24
C SER A 448 -12.26 7.68 21.43
N GLY A 449 -13.41 8.35 21.54
CA GLY A 449 -14.72 7.73 21.46
C GLY A 449 -15.04 7.12 20.08
N ALA A 450 -15.98 6.18 20.04
CA ALA A 450 -16.52 5.69 18.76
C ALA A 450 -17.90 5.05 18.92
N LEU A 451 -18.71 5.13 17.86
CA LEU A 451 -19.90 4.28 17.71
C LEU A 451 -19.50 2.94 17.11
N GLU A 452 -19.91 1.85 17.76
CA GLU A 452 -19.60 0.49 17.35
C GLU A 452 -20.90 -0.27 17.02
N ILE A 453 -20.89 -0.99 15.91
CA ILE A 453 -21.89 -1.99 15.54
C ILE A 453 -21.21 -3.35 15.47
N THR A 454 -21.78 -4.35 16.15
CA THR A 454 -21.36 -5.75 16.04
C THR A 454 -22.46 -6.58 15.39
N LEU A 455 -22.10 -7.35 14.36
CA LEU A 455 -22.96 -8.33 13.69
C LEU A 455 -22.43 -9.75 13.89
N GLY A 456 -23.32 -10.71 14.12
CA GLY A 456 -22.97 -12.12 14.32
C GLY A 456 -22.46 -12.43 15.73
N GLY A 457 -21.66 -13.48 15.88
CA GLY A 457 -20.97 -13.75 17.15
C GLY A 457 -21.81 -14.38 18.28
N VAL A 458 -23.02 -14.89 18.01
CA VAL A 458 -23.99 -15.34 19.03
C VAL A 458 -24.06 -16.86 19.14
N ASP A 459 -24.46 -17.55 18.06
CA ASP A 459 -24.61 -19.00 17.99
C ASP A 459 -24.32 -19.52 16.56
N ASN A 460 -24.38 -20.84 16.37
CA ASN A 460 -24.11 -21.52 15.10
C ASN A 460 -25.32 -21.55 14.14
N THR A 461 -26.31 -20.67 14.32
CA THR A 461 -27.40 -20.55 13.34
C THR A 461 -26.84 -19.90 12.09
N THR A 462 -27.06 -20.43 10.89
CA THR A 462 -26.73 -19.68 9.67
C THR A 462 -27.67 -18.50 9.53
N VAL A 463 -27.14 -17.28 9.38
CA VAL A 463 -27.91 -16.06 9.14
C VAL A 463 -27.31 -15.33 7.96
N THR A 464 -28.16 -14.85 7.07
CA THR A 464 -27.78 -14.09 5.89
C THR A 464 -28.25 -12.65 6.02
N ARG A 465 -27.51 -11.75 5.38
CA ARG A 465 -27.88 -10.36 5.15
C ARG A 465 -28.16 -9.60 6.46
N MET A 466 -27.22 -9.66 7.39
CA MET A 466 -27.29 -8.92 8.65
C MET A 466 -26.89 -7.46 8.41
N GLU A 467 -27.68 -6.54 8.94
CA GLU A 467 -27.49 -5.11 8.73
C GLU A 467 -27.95 -4.33 9.96
N ALA A 468 -27.17 -3.34 10.41
CA ALA A 468 -27.59 -2.44 11.48
C ALA A 468 -26.99 -1.06 11.29
N ASN A 469 -27.63 -0.06 11.90
CA ASN A 469 -27.30 1.35 11.69
C ASN A 469 -27.16 2.12 13.00
N TRP A 470 -26.36 3.18 12.95
CA TRP A 470 -26.52 4.34 13.81
C TRP A 470 -27.09 5.48 12.97
N THR A 471 -28.26 6.01 13.34
CA THR A 471 -29.02 6.93 12.48
C THR A 471 -29.21 8.28 13.17
N THR A 472 -29.04 9.36 12.42
CA THR A 472 -29.37 10.74 12.81
C THR A 472 -29.98 11.49 11.63
N ASP A 473 -30.70 12.56 11.94
CA ASP A 473 -31.22 13.50 10.94
C ASP A 473 -30.40 14.78 10.95
N PHE A 474 -30.28 15.41 9.79
CA PHE A 474 -29.70 16.75 9.61
C PHE A 474 -30.47 17.52 8.54
N SER A 475 -30.24 18.82 8.44
CA SER A 475 -30.86 19.67 7.41
C SER A 475 -29.77 20.28 6.56
N GLY A 476 -29.99 20.38 5.24
CA GLY A 476 -29.00 20.93 4.33
C GLY A 476 -29.55 21.02 2.91
N SER A 477 -28.71 21.50 2.00
CA SER A 477 -28.98 21.50 0.57
C SER A 477 -27.72 21.80 -0.23
N GLY A 478 -27.79 21.52 -1.53
CA GLY A 478 -26.68 21.84 -2.43
C GLY A 478 -25.60 20.77 -2.43
N ARG A 479 -24.43 21.13 -2.95
CA ARG A 479 -23.24 20.28 -2.86
C ARG A 479 -22.80 20.27 -1.39
N VAL A 480 -22.42 19.11 -0.89
CA VAL A 480 -21.88 18.90 0.46
C VAL A 480 -20.79 17.85 0.43
N THR A 481 -19.85 17.92 1.36
CA THR A 481 -18.84 16.90 1.64
C THR A 481 -19.19 16.16 2.93
N LEU A 482 -19.41 14.85 2.83
CA LEU A 482 -19.43 13.94 3.98
C LEU A 482 -18.01 13.44 4.23
N SER A 483 -17.52 13.56 5.46
CA SER A 483 -16.29 12.90 5.93
C SER A 483 -16.50 12.11 7.22
N LEU A 484 -15.75 11.03 7.40
CA LEU A 484 -15.72 10.25 8.65
C LEU A 484 -14.47 9.36 8.76
N ASP A 485 -14.12 8.97 9.97
CA ASP A 485 -13.17 7.89 10.24
C ASP A 485 -13.93 6.58 10.50
N ALA A 486 -13.55 5.50 9.81
CA ALA A 486 -14.21 4.22 9.97
C ALA A 486 -13.22 3.04 10.02
N ASN A 487 -13.54 2.03 10.81
CA ASN A 487 -12.79 0.78 10.91
C ASN A 487 -13.72 -0.42 10.82
N LEU A 488 -13.54 -1.24 9.78
CA LEU A 488 -14.20 -2.52 9.61
C LEU A 488 -13.29 -3.64 10.11
N ILE A 489 -13.82 -4.50 10.98
CA ILE A 489 -13.13 -5.66 11.53
C ILE A 489 -13.96 -6.91 11.25
N GLN A 490 -13.34 -7.94 10.70
CA GLN A 490 -13.94 -9.25 10.48
C GLN A 490 -13.11 -10.33 11.17
N SER A 491 -13.76 -11.19 11.95
CA SER A 491 -13.12 -12.35 12.58
C SER A 491 -12.56 -13.33 11.53
N PRO A 492 -11.52 -14.13 11.84
CA PRO A 492 -10.80 -14.99 10.89
C PRO A 492 -11.57 -16.22 10.36
N HIS A 493 -12.85 -16.35 10.69
CA HIS A 493 -13.62 -17.56 10.44
C HIS A 493 -14.58 -17.43 9.26
N TYR A 494 -14.59 -16.29 8.58
CA TYR A 494 -15.44 -16.08 7.42
C TYR A 494 -14.94 -16.91 6.24
N GLU A 495 -15.86 -17.60 5.58
CA GLU A 495 -15.55 -18.35 4.37
C GLU A 495 -15.42 -17.43 3.16
N ARG A 496 -14.85 -17.92 2.05
CA ARG A 496 -14.52 -17.09 0.87
C ARG A 496 -15.72 -16.43 0.19
N ASN A 497 -16.92 -16.97 0.39
CA ASN A 497 -18.18 -16.43 -0.10
C ASN A 497 -18.88 -15.50 0.91
N GLU A 498 -18.27 -15.29 2.08
CA GLU A 498 -18.79 -14.41 3.13
C GLU A 498 -17.99 -13.11 3.15
N PHE A 499 -18.65 -12.01 3.49
CA PHE A 499 -18.03 -10.69 3.54
C PHE A 499 -18.77 -9.77 4.51
N SER A 500 -18.04 -8.76 4.94
CA SER A 500 -18.52 -7.68 5.79
C SER A 500 -18.25 -6.36 5.10
N GLU A 501 -19.10 -5.38 5.35
CA GLU A 501 -18.95 -4.03 4.80
C GLU A 501 -19.22 -2.98 5.86
N ILE A 502 -18.58 -1.83 5.67
CA ILE A 502 -18.82 -0.61 6.40
C ILE A 502 -19.12 0.49 5.40
N GLY A 503 -20.06 1.37 5.72
CA GLY A 503 -20.48 2.42 4.83
C GLY A 503 -21.45 3.37 5.49
N VAL A 504 -22.12 4.18 4.68
CA VAL A 504 -23.22 5.03 5.10
C VAL A 504 -24.42 4.86 4.19
N VAL A 505 -25.60 5.14 4.71
CA VAL A 505 -26.81 5.32 3.92
C VAL A 505 -27.26 6.77 4.10
N ILE A 506 -27.37 7.50 3.00
CA ILE A 506 -27.94 8.86 2.98
C ILE A 506 -29.19 8.82 2.12
N ASP A 507 -30.33 9.18 2.72
CA ASP A 507 -31.66 9.17 2.08
C ASP A 507 -31.99 7.85 1.36
N GLY A 508 -31.55 6.73 1.93
CA GLY A 508 -31.75 5.39 1.39
C GLY A 508 -30.74 4.94 0.33
N GLN A 509 -29.78 5.80 -0.06
CA GLN A 509 -28.68 5.45 -0.95
C GLN A 509 -27.47 4.97 -0.15
N LEU A 510 -27.07 3.71 -0.35
CA LEU A 510 -25.90 3.11 0.27
C LEU A 510 -24.61 3.55 -0.45
N ILE A 511 -23.65 4.00 0.33
CA ILE A 511 -22.26 4.23 -0.06
C ILE A 511 -21.41 3.30 0.78
N VAL A 512 -20.78 2.32 0.13
CA VAL A 512 -19.86 1.39 0.79
C VAL A 512 -18.48 2.04 0.85
N PHE A 513 -17.79 1.96 1.98
CA PHE A 513 -16.44 2.51 2.15
C PHE A 513 -15.37 1.43 2.16
N ALA A 514 -15.66 0.28 2.75
CA ALA A 514 -14.76 -0.86 2.69
C ALA A 514 -15.53 -2.17 2.80
N ARG A 515 -14.91 -3.22 2.25
CA ARG A 515 -15.40 -4.59 2.31
C ARG A 515 -14.27 -5.53 2.68
N ILE A 516 -14.45 -6.33 3.73
CA ILE A 516 -13.59 -7.49 4.01
C ILE A 516 -14.30 -8.75 3.54
N ARG A 517 -13.73 -9.48 2.59
CA ARG A 517 -14.18 -10.85 2.24
C ARG A 517 -13.47 -11.88 3.12
N GLY A 518 -14.16 -12.93 3.54
CA GLY A 518 -13.53 -14.07 4.20
C GLY A 518 -12.45 -14.68 3.31
N ASN A 519 -11.37 -15.17 3.90
CA ASN A 519 -10.27 -15.82 3.19
C ASN A 519 -10.25 -17.35 3.41
N GLY A 520 -11.26 -17.89 4.10
CA GLY A 520 -11.33 -19.26 4.57
C GLY A 520 -10.98 -19.36 6.07
N ASN A 521 -11.38 -20.47 6.70
CA ASN A 521 -11.29 -20.62 8.15
C ASN A 521 -9.85 -20.58 8.67
N GLY A 522 -9.50 -19.58 9.50
CA GLY A 522 -8.24 -19.50 10.25
C GLY A 522 -7.53 -18.15 10.17
N GLY A 523 -6.47 -17.96 10.97
CA GLY A 523 -5.67 -16.74 11.02
C GLY A 523 -6.09 -15.73 12.11
N SER A 524 -5.60 -14.49 12.00
CA SER A 524 -6.00 -13.36 12.85
C SER A 524 -7.21 -12.63 12.28
N SER A 525 -7.97 -11.92 13.13
CA SER A 525 -9.00 -11.00 12.64
C SER A 525 -8.41 -10.03 11.63
N ARG A 526 -9.16 -9.76 10.57
CA ARG A 526 -8.80 -8.77 9.55
C ARG A 526 -9.45 -7.45 9.91
N SER A 527 -8.75 -6.36 9.66
CA SER A 527 -9.22 -5.01 9.94
C SER A 527 -8.74 -4.09 8.83
N THR A 528 -9.54 -3.08 8.48
CA THR A 528 -9.10 -1.98 7.60
C THR A 528 -8.14 -1.02 8.31
N GLY A 529 -8.02 -1.11 9.65
CA GLY A 529 -7.60 0.01 10.48
C GLY A 529 -8.66 1.11 10.48
N PHE A 530 -8.48 2.16 11.30
CA PHE A 530 -9.21 3.39 11.06
C PHE A 530 -8.67 4.05 9.79
N ARG A 531 -9.58 4.39 8.90
CA ARG A 531 -9.32 5.14 7.67
C ARG A 531 -10.32 6.27 7.57
N SER A 532 -9.87 7.40 7.06
CA SER A 532 -10.73 8.53 6.73
C SER A 532 -11.37 8.30 5.37
N TYR A 533 -12.67 8.51 5.29
CA TYR A 533 -13.46 8.43 4.06
C TYR A 533 -14.13 9.78 3.82
N SER A 534 -14.11 10.23 2.57
CA SER A 534 -14.78 11.47 2.15
C SER A 534 -15.58 11.28 0.85
N ARG A 535 -16.77 11.89 0.76
CA ARG A 535 -17.63 11.86 -0.43
C ARG A 535 -18.38 13.17 -0.63
N THR A 536 -18.24 13.73 -1.82
CA THR A 536 -19.05 14.85 -2.30
C THR A 536 -20.42 14.34 -2.76
N LEU A 537 -21.48 14.98 -2.29
CA LEU A 537 -22.87 14.61 -2.53
C LEU A 537 -23.66 15.86 -2.92
N ASN A 538 -24.75 15.68 -3.67
CA ASN A 538 -25.70 16.74 -3.94
C ASN A 538 -26.99 16.46 -3.19
N LEU A 539 -27.30 17.27 -2.18
CA LEU A 539 -28.50 17.17 -1.39
C LEU A 539 -29.63 18.03 -1.99
N GLY A 540 -30.84 17.49 -2.00
CA GLY A 540 -32.04 18.29 -2.21
C GLY A 540 -32.24 19.28 -1.06
N ASN A 541 -33.09 20.30 -1.23
CA ASN A 541 -33.45 21.17 -0.12
C ASN A 541 -34.27 20.41 0.93
N GLY A 542 -33.78 20.30 2.17
CA GLY A 542 -34.62 19.89 3.29
C GLY A 542 -33.91 19.11 4.39
N ASN A 543 -34.64 18.17 4.97
CA ASN A 543 -34.13 17.24 5.97
C ASN A 543 -33.66 15.96 5.30
N HIS A 544 -32.53 15.47 5.78
CA HIS A 544 -31.87 14.28 5.31
C HIS A 544 -31.60 13.35 6.48
N THR A 545 -31.51 12.07 6.19
CA THR A 545 -31.18 11.05 7.19
C THR A 545 -29.84 10.42 6.85
N LEU A 546 -28.89 10.49 7.78
CA LEU A 546 -27.61 9.79 7.71
C LEU A 546 -27.65 8.55 8.61
N SER A 547 -27.31 7.40 8.03
CA SER A 547 -27.12 6.16 8.77
C SER A 547 -25.68 5.66 8.61
N LEU A 548 -24.95 5.48 9.71
CA LEU A 548 -23.68 4.77 9.72
C LEU A 548 -23.96 3.27 9.67
N ASN A 549 -23.63 2.63 8.55
CA ASN A 549 -24.09 1.30 8.20
C ASN A 549 -23.01 0.24 8.38
N CYS A 550 -23.38 -0.85 9.05
CA CYS A 550 -22.57 -2.06 9.09
C CYS A 550 -23.35 -3.20 8.46
N PHE A 551 -22.69 -3.94 7.57
CA PHE A 551 -23.31 -5.03 6.83
C PHE A 551 -22.48 -6.31 6.90
N ASN A 552 -23.17 -7.44 6.85
CA ASN A 552 -22.58 -8.76 6.77
C ASN A 552 -23.49 -9.68 5.96
N ASN A 553 -22.98 -10.20 4.84
CA ASN A 553 -23.79 -10.97 3.91
C ASN A 553 -24.21 -12.34 4.47
N ARG A 554 -23.41 -12.94 5.36
CA ARG A 554 -23.61 -14.29 5.87
C ARG A 554 -22.68 -14.59 7.05
N LYS A 555 -23.23 -15.27 8.05
CA LYS A 555 -22.47 -16.03 9.04
C LYS A 555 -23.07 -17.43 9.22
N THR A 556 -22.24 -18.45 9.31
CA THR A 556 -22.54 -19.85 9.60
C THR A 556 -22.18 -20.27 11.03
N PHE A 557 -21.12 -19.74 11.62
CA PHE A 557 -20.63 -20.17 12.94
C PHE A 557 -20.68 -19.08 14.02
N ARG A 558 -20.68 -19.49 15.30
CA ARG A 558 -20.70 -18.57 16.44
C ARG A 558 -19.48 -17.63 16.50
N ASN A 559 -18.34 -18.07 15.97
CA ASN A 559 -17.09 -17.32 15.99
C ASN A 559 -16.94 -16.33 14.83
N GLU A 560 -17.92 -16.28 13.93
CA GLU A 560 -17.99 -15.28 12.86
C GLU A 560 -18.67 -14.00 13.38
N ARG A 561 -17.85 -12.95 13.51
CA ARG A 561 -18.26 -11.63 13.96
C ARG A 561 -17.72 -10.54 13.05
N THR A 562 -18.58 -9.60 12.70
CA THR A 562 -18.23 -8.32 12.09
C THR A 562 -18.31 -7.24 13.16
N THR A 563 -17.36 -6.31 13.18
CA THR A 563 -17.42 -5.10 14.00
C THR A 563 -17.11 -3.89 13.11
N CYS A 564 -18.02 -2.93 13.07
CA CYS A 564 -17.82 -1.64 12.41
C CYS A 564 -17.70 -0.56 13.48
N ARG A 565 -16.68 0.30 13.36
CA ARG A 565 -16.51 1.47 14.21
C ARG A 565 -16.49 2.73 13.38
N PHE A 566 -17.10 3.77 13.92
CA PHE A 566 -17.20 5.08 13.30
C PHE A 566 -16.79 6.15 14.30
N ASP A 567 -16.06 7.14 13.80
CA ASP A 567 -15.49 8.25 14.53
C ASP A 567 -15.45 9.50 13.62
N ASN A 568 -15.34 10.69 14.21
CA ASN A 568 -15.17 11.98 13.53
C ASN A 568 -16.08 12.20 12.29
N VAL A 569 -17.39 12.00 12.44
CA VAL A 569 -18.35 12.18 11.34
C VAL A 569 -18.65 13.66 11.15
N ARG A 570 -18.54 14.16 9.92
CA ARG A 570 -18.83 15.56 9.56
C ARG A 570 -19.52 15.69 8.21
N ILE A 571 -20.46 16.62 8.11
CA ILE A 571 -21.06 17.07 6.85
C ILE A 571 -20.98 18.59 6.80
N GLU A 572 -20.46 19.11 5.71
CA GLU A 572 -20.34 20.54 5.40
C GLU A 572 -20.61 20.78 3.91
N PRO A 573 -21.04 21.98 3.49
CA PRO A 573 -21.20 22.37 2.09
C PRO A 573 -19.96 22.10 1.23
#